data_AF-A0A1C6Q7K4-F1
#
_entry.id   AF-A0A1C6Q7K4-F1
#
_cell.length_a   1.000
_cell.length_b   1.000
_cell.length_c   1.000
_cell.angle_alpha   90.00
_cell.angle_beta   90.00
_cell.angle_gamma   90.00
#
_symmetry.space_group_name_H-M   'P 1'
#
loop_
_entity.id
_entity.type
_entity.pdbx_description
1 polymer ?
#
loop_
_entity_poly.entity_id
_entity_poly.type
_entity_poly.pdbx_seq_one_letter_code
_entity_poly.pdbx_strand_id
1 'polypeptide(L)'
;MSRYDRYDATDEQWEGLAQVVPLRGRNEWPSRVDHRTVPDQQESAEQRRLVVLRVQVFADAREVAEYLVAQIPVLLDLTGAENDVAKRILDFSSGVVFGLGSGMHRVDRNVFLLAPVGMEVEGVTAAGVPQS
;
A
#
# COMPACT_ATOMS: atom_id res chain seq x y z
N MET A 1 23.37 -28.66 -3.86
CA MET A 1 23.84 -27.79 -4.97
C MET A 1 22.64 -27.38 -5.79
N SER A 2 22.60 -26.10 -6.12
CA SER A 2 21.53 -25.35 -6.79
C SER A 2 21.25 -25.88 -8.21
N ARG A 3 19.99 -25.80 -8.64
CA ARG A 3 19.59 -25.90 -10.05
C ARG A 3 18.40 -24.97 -10.27
N TYR A 4 18.66 -23.67 -10.38
CA TYR A 4 17.88 -22.72 -11.18
C TYR A 4 18.78 -21.54 -11.53
N ASP A 5 19.65 -21.78 -12.50
CA ASP A 5 20.22 -20.75 -13.35
C ASP A 5 19.51 -20.89 -14.70
N ARG A 6 19.19 -19.76 -15.35
CA ARG A 6 18.69 -19.60 -16.73
C ARG A 6 17.22 -19.20 -16.89
N TYR A 7 16.96 -17.89 -16.77
CA TYR A 7 16.19 -17.10 -17.74
C TYR A 7 16.70 -15.64 -17.70
N ASP A 8 17.93 -15.41 -18.16
CA ASP A 8 18.35 -14.06 -18.55
C ASP A 8 17.89 -13.82 -19.98
N ALA A 9 16.93 -12.91 -20.15
CA ALA A 9 16.65 -12.33 -21.46
C ALA A 9 17.78 -11.33 -21.76
N THR A 10 18.50 -11.53 -22.85
CA THR A 10 19.63 -10.67 -23.23
C THR A 10 19.16 -9.30 -23.71
N ASP A 11 19.96 -8.27 -23.43
CA ASP A 11 19.70 -6.85 -23.71
C ASP A 11 19.34 -6.56 -25.19
N GLU A 12 19.78 -7.42 -26.12
CA GLU A 12 19.51 -7.29 -27.56
C GLU A 12 18.02 -7.53 -27.92
N GLN A 13 17.28 -8.30 -27.11
CA GLN A 13 15.86 -8.54 -27.32
C GLN A 13 14.99 -7.36 -26.86
N TRP A 14 15.54 -6.46 -26.03
CA TRP A 14 14.86 -5.27 -25.52
C TRP A 14 14.92 -4.09 -26.48
N GLU A 15 15.94 -4.01 -27.35
CA GLU A 15 16.09 -2.89 -28.29
C GLU A 15 15.12 -2.92 -29.48
N GLY A 16 14.57 -4.08 -29.84
CA GLY A 16 13.62 -4.23 -30.96
C GLY A 16 12.20 -3.76 -30.67
N LEU A 17 11.81 -3.61 -29.39
CA LEU A 17 10.45 -3.22 -28.99
C LEU A 17 10.25 -1.69 -28.93
N ALA A 18 11.31 -0.90 -29.12
CA ALA A 18 11.30 0.56 -29.01
C ALA A 18 11.19 1.29 -30.37
N GLN A 19 10.77 0.63 -31.45
CA GLN A 19 10.56 1.30 -32.75
C GLN A 19 9.19 2.02 -32.81
N VAL A 20 9.19 3.19 -32.16
CA VAL A 20 8.55 4.48 -32.50
C VAL A 20 7.35 4.47 -33.49
N VAL A 21 6.17 4.79 -32.96
CA VAL A 21 5.08 5.41 -33.72
C VAL A 21 5.51 6.83 -34.11
N PRO A 22 5.37 7.26 -35.38
CA PRO A 22 5.74 8.62 -35.76
C PRO A 22 4.76 9.60 -35.12
N LEU A 23 5.25 10.41 -34.19
CA LEU A 23 4.55 11.60 -33.71
C LEU A 23 4.45 12.57 -34.89
N ARG A 24 3.34 12.49 -35.63
CA ARG A 24 2.96 13.54 -36.58
C ARG A 24 2.74 14.82 -35.79
N GLY A 25 3.44 15.87 -36.22
CA GLY A 25 2.99 17.25 -36.12
C GLY A 25 3.10 17.88 -34.74
N ARG A 26 4.08 18.77 -34.59
CA ARG A 26 4.02 19.87 -33.62
C ARG A 26 2.67 20.59 -33.78
N ASN A 27 1.86 20.62 -32.72
CA ASN A 27 0.83 21.65 -32.42
C ASN A 27 -0.67 21.33 -32.60
N GLU A 28 -1.13 20.09 -32.67
CA GLU A 28 -2.59 19.87 -32.84
C GLU A 28 -3.13 18.65 -32.08
N TRP A 29 -3.32 18.82 -30.77
CA TRP A 29 -4.41 18.16 -30.05
C TRP A 29 -5.46 19.23 -29.78
N PRO A 30 -6.77 19.01 -30.00
CA PRO A 30 -7.77 20.05 -29.77
C PRO A 30 -7.88 20.29 -28.26
N SER A 31 -7.16 21.31 -27.77
CA SER A 31 -7.44 21.87 -26.46
C SER A 31 -8.84 22.48 -26.56
N ARG A 32 -9.79 21.90 -25.82
CA ARG A 32 -10.99 22.64 -25.45
C ARG A 32 -10.49 23.97 -24.89
N VAL A 33 -10.92 25.08 -25.49
CA VAL A 33 -10.94 26.37 -24.79
C VAL A 33 -11.62 26.07 -23.46
N ASP A 34 -10.87 26.20 -22.36
CA ASP A 34 -11.17 25.82 -20.96
C ASP A 34 -10.44 24.59 -20.38
N HIS A 35 -9.58 23.88 -21.12
CA HIS A 35 -8.73 22.84 -20.51
C HIS A 35 -7.49 23.46 -19.84
N ARG A 36 -7.61 23.71 -18.53
CA ARG A 36 -6.49 24.13 -17.67
C ARG A 36 -5.68 22.87 -17.28
N THR A 37 -4.45 22.75 -17.78
CA THR A 37 -3.53 21.60 -17.53
C THR A 37 -2.51 21.85 -16.42
N VAL A 38 -2.87 22.63 -15.42
CA VAL A 38 -2.12 22.66 -14.17
C VAL A 38 -3.03 21.96 -13.18
N PRO A 39 -2.65 20.80 -12.61
CA PRO A 39 -3.32 20.32 -11.42
C PRO A 39 -3.29 21.50 -10.46
N ASP A 40 -4.48 21.94 -10.04
CA ASP A 40 -4.55 22.79 -8.87
C ASP A 40 -3.72 22.04 -7.83
N GLN A 41 -2.64 22.65 -7.34
CA GLN A 41 -1.93 22.11 -6.20
C GLN A 41 -2.93 22.23 -5.05
N GLN A 42 -3.81 21.24 -4.97
CA GLN A 42 -4.66 21.00 -3.83
C GLN A 42 -3.72 20.56 -2.70
N GLU A 43 -2.98 21.53 -2.17
CA GLU A 43 -2.58 21.56 -0.76
C GLU A 43 -3.87 21.72 0.07
N SER A 44 -4.74 20.73 0.01
CA SER A 44 -5.95 20.66 0.82
C SER A 44 -5.81 19.43 1.66
N ALA A 45 -5.41 19.61 2.93
CA ALA A 45 -5.86 18.96 4.17
C ALA A 45 -6.57 17.56 4.16
N GLU A 46 -6.55 16.77 3.09
CA GLU A 46 -7.39 15.59 2.85
C GLU A 46 -6.71 14.25 3.16
N GLN A 47 -5.40 14.25 3.43
CA GLN A 47 -4.62 13.04 3.73
C GLN A 47 -4.51 12.72 5.24
N ARG A 48 -5.55 13.02 6.03
CA ARG A 48 -5.63 12.63 7.46
C ARG A 48 -6.74 11.64 7.76
N ARG A 49 -7.27 10.95 6.74
CA ARG A 49 -8.34 9.97 6.91
C ARG A 49 -7.74 8.57 6.96
N LEU A 50 -8.06 7.84 8.02
CA LEU A 50 -7.80 6.41 8.16
C LEU A 50 -9.12 5.71 8.48
N VAL A 51 -9.21 4.42 8.19
CA VAL A 51 -10.36 3.59 8.56
C VAL A 51 -10.03 2.76 9.80
N VAL A 52 -11.01 2.58 10.69
CA VAL A 52 -10.89 1.68 11.84
C VAL A 52 -11.70 0.42 11.53
N LEU A 53 -11.05 -0.74 11.54
CA LEU A 53 -11.70 -2.03 11.35
C LEU A 53 -11.65 -2.84 12.63
N ARG A 54 -12.83 -3.02 13.24
CA ARG A 54 -13.02 -3.92 14.38
C ARG A 54 -13.42 -5.29 13.86
N VAL A 55 -12.45 -6.18 13.77
CA VAL A 55 -12.62 -7.50 13.17
C VAL A 55 -13.01 -8.51 14.25
N GLN A 56 -14.02 -9.32 13.94
CA GLN A 56 -14.44 -10.44 14.79
C GLN A 56 -14.36 -11.78 14.06
N VAL A 57 -14.40 -11.76 12.72
CA VAL A 57 -14.39 -12.96 11.89
C VAL A 57 -13.33 -12.87 10.79
N PHE A 58 -12.83 -14.02 10.33
CA PHE A 58 -11.79 -14.04 9.31
C PHE A 58 -12.22 -13.44 7.97
N ALA A 59 -13.52 -13.41 7.66
CA ALA A 59 -14.04 -12.87 6.40
C ALA A 59 -13.71 -11.38 6.20
N ASP A 60 -13.52 -10.62 7.29
CA ASP A 60 -13.20 -9.19 7.26
C ASP A 60 -11.77 -8.92 6.75
N ALA A 61 -10.91 -9.95 6.68
CA ALA A 61 -9.54 -9.83 6.22
C ALA A 61 -9.44 -9.21 4.81
N ARG A 62 -10.36 -9.58 3.91
CA ARG A 62 -10.39 -9.05 2.55
C ARG A 62 -10.53 -7.53 2.53
N GLU A 63 -11.34 -6.98 3.42
CA GLU A 63 -11.60 -5.54 3.49
C GLU A 63 -10.32 -4.77 3.86
N VAL A 64 -9.49 -5.33 4.75
CA VAL A 64 -8.18 -4.77 5.10
C VAL A 64 -7.30 -4.60 3.86
N ALA A 65 -7.27 -5.61 2.99
CA ALA A 65 -6.48 -5.57 1.76
C ALA A 65 -7.03 -4.52 0.77
N GLU A 66 -8.34 -4.42 0.65
CA GLU A 66 -9.00 -3.45 -0.26
C GLU A 66 -8.67 -2.01 0.12
N TYR A 67 -8.69 -1.67 1.41
CA TYR A 67 -8.28 -0.34 1.86
C TYR A 67 -6.79 -0.06 1.60
N LEU A 68 -5.90 -1.02 1.86
CA LEU A 68 -4.47 -0.81 1.61
C LEU A 68 -4.15 -0.68 0.11
N VAL A 69 -4.81 -1.45 -0.75
CA VAL A 69 -4.71 -1.28 -2.22
C VAL A 69 -5.19 0.11 -2.64
N ALA A 70 -6.23 0.63 -2.00
CA ALA A 70 -6.74 1.99 -2.23
C ALA A 70 -5.89 3.10 -1.58
N GLN A 71 -4.71 2.78 -1.00
CA GLN A 71 -3.84 3.72 -0.30
C GLN A 71 -4.51 4.40 0.93
N ILE A 72 -5.44 3.70 1.59
CA ILE A 72 -6.11 4.15 2.81
C ILE A 72 -5.50 3.42 4.02
N PRO A 73 -4.99 4.14 5.04
CA PRO A 73 -4.47 3.50 6.26
C PRO A 73 -5.57 2.84 7.08
N VAL A 74 -5.22 1.73 7.73
CA VAL A 74 -6.16 0.91 8.52
C VAL A 74 -5.69 0.81 9.96
N LEU A 75 -6.52 1.22 10.91
CA LEU A 75 -6.39 0.84 12.32
C LEU A 75 -7.19 -0.45 12.53
N LEU A 76 -6.48 -1.56 12.59
CA LEU A 76 -7.01 -2.90 12.77
C LEU A 76 -7.10 -3.23 14.26
N ASP A 77 -8.32 -3.35 14.77
CA ASP A 77 -8.63 -3.70 16.16
C ASP A 77 -9.16 -5.14 16.22
N LEU A 78 -8.35 -6.01 16.82
CA LEU A 78 -8.61 -7.44 17.02
C LEU A 78 -8.99 -7.76 18.47
N THR A 79 -9.31 -6.74 19.29
CA THR A 79 -9.56 -6.93 20.72
C THR A 79 -10.75 -7.85 20.99
N GLY A 80 -11.77 -7.83 20.13
CA GLY A 80 -12.95 -8.68 20.22
C GLY A 80 -12.85 -10.02 19.47
N ALA A 81 -11.77 -10.26 18.73
CA ALA A 81 -11.60 -11.50 17.97
C ALA A 81 -11.14 -12.65 18.87
N GLU A 82 -11.61 -13.86 18.58
CA GLU A 82 -11.04 -15.07 19.17
C GLU A 82 -9.55 -15.21 18.79
N ASN A 83 -8.78 -15.87 19.65
CA ASN A 83 -7.32 -15.93 19.51
C ASN A 83 -6.87 -16.50 18.14
N ASP A 84 -7.55 -17.55 17.66
CA ASP A 84 -7.23 -18.18 16.39
C ASP A 84 -7.63 -17.31 15.18
N VAL A 85 -8.74 -16.57 15.29
CA VAL A 85 -9.14 -15.59 14.27
C VAL A 85 -8.13 -14.45 14.22
N ALA A 86 -7.75 -13.89 15.37
CA ALA A 86 -6.78 -12.79 15.45
C ALA A 86 -5.43 -13.19 14.81
N LYS A 87 -4.92 -14.39 15.10
CA LYS A 87 -3.70 -14.93 14.47
C LYS A 87 -3.83 -15.01 12.95
N ARG A 88 -4.92 -15.60 12.45
CA ARG A 88 -5.16 -15.73 11.01
C ARG A 88 -5.28 -14.38 10.30
N ILE A 89 -5.95 -13.42 10.93
CA ILE A 89 -6.04 -12.05 10.40
C ILE A 89 -4.66 -11.38 10.36
N LEU A 90 -3.84 -11.55 11.40
CA LEU A 90 -2.48 -11.02 11.41
C LEU A 90 -1.59 -11.67 10.34
N ASP A 91 -1.65 -12.98 10.19
CA ASP A 91 -0.90 -13.70 9.14
C ASP A 91 -1.29 -13.19 7.75
N PHE A 92 -2.61 -13.08 7.48
CA PHE A 92 -3.11 -12.52 6.23
C PHE A 92 -2.63 -11.09 6.01
N SER A 93 -2.81 -10.22 7.01
CA SER A 93 -2.45 -8.80 6.92
C SER A 93 -0.94 -8.62 6.73
N SER A 94 -0.11 -9.48 7.35
CA SER A 94 1.35 -9.46 7.16
C SER A 94 1.74 -9.77 5.72
N GLY A 95 1.06 -10.72 5.07
CA GLY A 95 1.26 -11.03 3.66
C GLY A 95 0.85 -9.89 2.74
N VAL A 96 -0.29 -9.23 3.02
CA VAL A 96 -0.76 -8.05 2.26
C VAL A 96 0.23 -6.89 2.39
N VAL A 97 0.62 -6.56 3.62
CA VAL A 97 1.56 -5.48 3.92
C VAL A 97 2.89 -5.72 3.21
N PHE A 98 3.42 -6.94 3.27
CA PHE A 98 4.63 -7.33 2.55
C PHE A 98 4.48 -7.20 1.03
N GLY A 99 3.38 -7.73 0.46
CA GLY A 99 3.14 -7.71 -0.98
C GLY A 99 2.96 -6.30 -1.56
N LEU A 100 2.50 -5.34 -0.75
CA LEU A 100 2.28 -3.94 -1.16
C LEU A 100 3.41 -2.99 -0.74
N GLY A 101 4.48 -3.48 -0.09
CA GLY A 101 5.53 -2.63 0.47
C GLY A 101 5.02 -1.63 1.51
N SER A 102 3.93 -1.97 2.19
CA SER A 102 3.32 -1.16 3.25
C SER A 102 4.00 -1.40 4.61
N GLY A 103 3.69 -0.57 5.60
CA GLY A 103 4.12 -0.72 6.99
C GLY A 103 3.02 -1.33 7.89
N MET A 104 3.43 -2.07 8.92
CA MET A 104 2.56 -2.53 10.00
C MET A 104 3.18 -2.15 11.35
N HIS A 105 2.43 -1.42 12.17
CA HIS A 105 2.86 -0.89 13.45
C HIS A 105 1.91 -1.34 14.55
N ARG A 106 2.44 -1.90 15.63
CA ARG A 106 1.60 -2.30 16.77
C ARG A 106 1.31 -1.08 17.66
N VAL A 107 0.03 -0.75 17.82
CA VAL A 107 -0.44 0.39 18.64
C VAL A 107 -0.82 -0.07 20.04
N ASP A 108 -1.36 -1.29 20.19
CA ASP A 108 -1.66 -1.95 21.47
C ASP A 108 -1.58 -3.49 21.31
N ARG A 109 -1.89 -4.26 22.36
CA ARG A 109 -1.80 -5.72 22.38
C ARG A 109 -2.44 -6.36 21.16
N ASN A 110 -3.66 -5.96 20.81
CA ASN A 110 -4.44 -6.49 19.70
C ASN A 110 -4.87 -5.38 18.72
N VAL A 111 -4.15 -4.25 18.69
CA VAL A 111 -4.47 -3.11 17.82
C VAL A 111 -3.24 -2.75 16.99
N PHE A 112 -3.42 -2.66 15.67
CA PHE A 112 -2.35 -2.47 14.70
C PHE A 112 -2.72 -1.37 13.72
N LEU A 113 -1.76 -0.52 13.38
CA LEU A 113 -1.86 0.44 12.28
C LEU A 113 -1.16 -0.15 11.06
N LEU A 114 -1.90 -0.27 9.95
CA LEU A 114 -1.39 -0.63 8.65
C LEU A 114 -1.29 0.65 7.82
N ALA A 115 -0.06 1.02 7.46
CA ALA A 115 0.25 2.27 6.77
C ALA A 115 0.66 1.95 5.32
N PRO A 116 -0.01 2.51 4.29
CA PRO A 116 0.37 2.33 2.91
C PRO A 116 1.81 2.80 2.63
N VAL A 117 2.38 2.35 1.52
CA VAL A 117 3.72 2.76 1.08
C VAL A 117 3.83 4.28 0.97
N GLY A 118 4.94 4.86 1.44
CA GLY A 118 5.19 6.30 1.40
C GLY A 118 4.54 7.11 2.53
N MET A 119 3.77 6.48 3.43
CA MET A 119 3.28 7.12 4.65
C MET A 119 4.32 7.03 5.77
N GLU A 120 4.69 8.19 6.32
CA GLU A 120 5.54 8.26 7.52
C GLU A 120 4.70 8.10 8.79
N VAL A 121 5.19 7.31 9.74
CA VAL A 121 4.54 7.08 11.04
C VAL A 121 5.54 7.43 12.15
N GLU A 122 5.34 8.56 12.81
CA GLU A 122 6.14 8.97 13.97
C GLU A 122 5.52 8.47 15.28
N GLY A 123 6.34 8.02 16.23
CA GLY A 123 5.91 7.88 17.63
C GLY A 123 5.25 6.57 18.04
N VAL A 124 5.24 5.50 17.23
CA VAL A 124 4.83 4.17 17.73
C VAL A 124 5.96 3.55 18.55
N THR A 125 6.08 4.00 19.81
CA THR A 125 6.79 3.24 20.84
C THR A 125 5.73 2.47 21.64
N ALA A 126 5.79 1.14 21.61
CA ALA A 126 5.09 0.34 22.61
C ALA A 126 5.69 0.70 23.97
N ALA A 127 5.00 1.53 24.74
CA ALA A 127 5.47 1.96 26.05
C ALA A 127 5.77 0.74 26.94
N GLY A 128 7.02 0.64 27.42
CA GLY A 128 7.35 -0.12 28.62
C GLY A 128 8.49 -1.14 28.54
N VAL A 129 9.72 -0.70 28.31
CA VAL A 129 10.87 -1.32 28.99
C VAL A 129 11.54 -0.22 29.82
N PRO A 130 11.39 -0.20 31.16
CA PRO A 130 12.20 0.68 31.98
C PRO A 130 13.65 0.21 31.86
N GLN A 131 14.53 1.09 31.37
CA GLN A 131 15.97 0.89 31.50
C GLN A 131 16.30 1.03 32.99
N SER A 132 16.76 -0.06 33.59
CA SER A 132 17.47 -0.09 34.88
C SER A 132 18.92 -0.48 34.62
#